data_AF-A0A7K2WX36-F1
#
_entry.id   AF-A0A7K2WX36-F1
#
_cell.length_a   1.000
_cell.length_b   1.000
_cell.length_c   1.000
_cell.angle_alpha   90.00
_cell.angle_beta   90.00
_cell.angle_gamma   90.00
#
_symmetry.space_group_name_H-M   'P 1'
#
loop_
_entity.id
_entity.type
_entity.pdbx_description
1 polymer ?
#
loop_
_entity_poly.entity_id
_entity_poly.type
_entity_poly.pdbx_seq_one_letter_code
_entity_poly.pdbx_strand_id
1 'polypeptide(L)'
;MSEVAERADTSLGALYRRWPGKRDLVVAALRAAATRGIDVVPTDDPEADLLEGMVLLAQSLNGGARPPAGPPPGRIRDRTLTGDPRSQDRTFRAAHRQRLRRLIGSPPDFEERAALGPALIILITMTTGHPPDRAGINARIMPLHGPR
;
A
#
# COMPACT_ATOMS: atom_id res chain seq x y z
N MET A 1 -7.62 17.21 0.30
CA MET A 1 -6.98 17.96 -0.81
C MET A 1 -6.17 19.11 -0.25
N SER A 2 -6.70 19.92 0.66
CA SER A 2 -5.99 21.05 1.28
C SER A 2 -4.69 20.64 1.98
N GLU A 3 -4.72 19.62 2.85
CA GLU A 3 -3.51 19.09 3.52
C GLU A 3 -2.45 18.60 2.51
N VAL A 4 -2.89 18.01 1.39
CA VAL A 4 -2.00 17.55 0.32
C VAL A 4 -1.36 18.76 -0.38
N ALA A 5 -2.13 19.83 -0.58
CA ALA A 5 -1.69 21.05 -1.25
C ALA A 5 -0.66 21.80 -0.43
N GLU A 6 -0.99 22.03 0.85
CA GLU A 6 -0.11 22.65 1.83
C GLU A 6 1.23 21.91 1.89
N ARG A 7 1.20 20.58 1.99
CA ARG A 7 2.44 19.81 2.13
C ARG A 7 3.23 19.64 0.83
N ALA A 8 2.57 19.69 -0.32
CA ALA A 8 3.24 19.68 -1.62
C ALA A 8 3.69 21.09 -2.05
N ASP A 9 3.61 22.09 -1.16
CA ASP A 9 3.91 23.50 -1.41
C ASP A 9 3.27 24.01 -2.72
N THR A 10 1.99 23.68 -2.90
CA THR A 10 1.24 23.98 -4.11
C THR A 10 -0.14 24.54 -3.77
N SER A 11 -0.71 25.30 -4.70
CA SER A 11 -2.09 25.76 -4.57
C SER A 11 -3.10 24.61 -4.73
N LEU A 12 -4.22 24.74 -4.02
CA LEU A 12 -5.38 23.84 -4.14
C LEU A 12 -5.89 23.78 -5.59
N GLY A 13 -5.91 24.92 -6.29
CA GLY A 13 -6.33 25.01 -7.69
C GLY A 13 -5.42 24.25 -8.66
N ALA A 14 -4.10 24.21 -8.40
CA ALA A 14 -3.18 23.39 -9.19
C ALA A 14 -3.41 21.88 -8.96
N LEU A 15 -3.70 21.48 -7.72
CA LEU A 15 -4.06 20.10 -7.38
C LEU A 15 -5.36 19.66 -8.05
N TYR A 16 -6.42 20.47 -7.98
CA TYR A 16 -7.71 20.18 -8.63
C TYR A 16 -7.62 20.15 -10.16
N ARG A 17 -6.77 21.00 -10.78
CA ARG A 17 -6.52 20.93 -12.23
C ARG A 17 -5.86 19.60 -12.65
N ARG A 18 -4.95 19.06 -11.83
CA ARG A 18 -4.23 17.83 -12.14
C ARG A 18 -4.99 16.57 -11.72
N TRP A 19 -5.73 16.64 -10.62
CA TRP A 19 -6.57 15.58 -10.08
C TRP A 19 -7.91 16.17 -9.63
N PRO A 20 -8.97 16.08 -10.48
CA PRO A 20 -10.25 16.74 -10.25
C PRO A 20 -10.94 16.35 -8.93
N GLY A 21 -10.66 15.17 -8.40
CA GLY A 21 -11.15 14.75 -7.08
C GLY A 21 -10.13 13.97 -6.25
N LYS A 22 -10.47 13.77 -4.97
CA LYS A 22 -9.69 12.94 -4.03
C LYS A 22 -9.51 11.51 -4.57
N ARG A 23 -10.51 10.97 -5.27
CA ARG A 23 -10.44 9.66 -5.92
C ARG A 23 -9.36 9.62 -6.99
N ASP A 24 -9.29 10.60 -7.87
CA ASP A 24 -8.29 10.65 -8.96
C ASP A 24 -6.88 10.76 -8.41
N LEU A 25 -6.71 11.55 -7.35
CA LEU A 25 -5.46 11.69 -6.62
C LEU A 25 -5.00 10.35 -6.00
N VAL A 26 -5.91 9.65 -5.31
CA VAL A 26 -5.61 8.33 -4.72
C VAL A 26 -5.30 7.29 -5.79
N VAL A 27 -6.03 7.28 -6.92
CA VAL A 27 -5.75 6.39 -8.05
C VAL A 27 -4.38 6.67 -8.65
N ALA A 28 -3.98 7.93 -8.79
CA ALA A 28 -2.66 8.30 -9.27
C ALA A 28 -1.55 7.88 -8.30
N ALA A 29 -1.76 8.04 -6.99
CA ALA A 29 -0.84 7.57 -5.97
C ALA A 29 -0.68 6.05 -5.99
N LEU A 30 -1.78 5.30 -6.13
CA LEU A 30 -1.77 3.85 -6.30
C LEU A 30 -0.92 3.43 -7.51
N ARG A 31 -1.08 4.10 -8.65
CA ARG A 31 -0.28 3.82 -9.87
C ARG A 31 1.21 4.10 -9.67
N ALA A 32 1.57 5.14 -8.92
CA ALA A 32 2.96 5.46 -8.62
C ALA A 32 3.58 4.46 -7.63
N ALA A 33 2.81 4.03 -6.62
CA ALA A 33 3.25 3.03 -5.64
C ALA A 33 3.47 1.65 -6.28
N ALA A 34 2.58 1.29 -7.20
CA ALA A 34 2.67 0.09 -8.00
C ALA A 34 3.96 0.02 -8.83
N THR A 35 4.60 1.14 -9.17
CA THR A 35 5.76 1.12 -10.07
C THR A 35 6.97 0.37 -9.49
N ARG A 36 6.96 0.11 -8.18
CA ARG A 36 7.96 -0.66 -7.45
C ARG A 36 7.38 -2.05 -7.17
N GLY A 37 7.83 -3.05 -7.91
CA GLY A 37 7.34 -4.43 -7.78
C GLY A 37 7.56 -4.96 -6.37
N ILE A 38 6.46 -5.27 -5.66
CA ILE A 38 6.48 -5.84 -4.32
C ILE A 38 6.01 -7.29 -4.42
N ASP A 39 6.86 -8.23 -4.05
CA ASP A 39 6.47 -9.64 -3.91
C ASP A 39 6.89 -10.17 -2.53
N VAL A 40 5.90 -10.63 -1.75
CA VAL A 40 6.10 -11.35 -0.48
C VAL A 40 5.83 -12.80 -0.76
N VAL A 41 6.84 -13.64 -0.50
CA VAL A 41 6.70 -15.10 -0.54
C VAL A 41 5.71 -15.52 0.54
N PRO A 42 4.60 -16.22 0.19
CA PRO A 42 3.65 -16.70 1.18
C PRO A 42 4.32 -17.65 2.19
N THR A 43 4.07 -17.43 3.48
CA THR A 43 4.47 -18.32 4.59
C THR A 43 3.25 -19.06 5.16
N ASP A 44 3.43 -19.86 6.20
CA ASP A 44 2.31 -20.51 6.91
C ASP A 44 1.61 -19.58 7.93
N ASP A 45 2.04 -18.32 8.02
CA ASP A 45 1.40 -17.28 8.84
C ASP A 45 0.70 -16.25 7.94
N PRO A 46 -0.64 -16.36 7.73
CA PRO A 46 -1.37 -15.46 6.85
C PRO A 46 -1.48 -14.03 7.40
N GLU A 47 -1.40 -13.86 8.72
CA GLU A 47 -1.44 -12.54 9.35
C GLU A 47 -0.11 -11.81 9.13
N ALA A 48 1.01 -12.50 9.39
CA ALA A 48 2.34 -11.97 9.13
C ALA A 48 2.56 -11.65 7.65
N ASP A 49 2.10 -12.53 6.74
CA ASP A 49 2.16 -12.29 5.29
C ASP A 49 1.41 -11.02 4.89
N LEU A 50 0.20 -10.82 5.42
CA LEU A 50 -0.64 -9.65 5.12
C LEU A 50 0.02 -8.36 5.64
N LEU A 51 0.53 -8.39 6.87
CA LEU A 51 1.28 -7.28 7.46
C LEU A 51 2.51 -6.94 6.61
N GLU A 52 3.28 -7.94 6.20
CA GLU A 52 4.49 -7.75 5.39
C GLU A 52 4.17 -7.08 4.05
N GLY A 53 3.11 -7.51 3.37
CA GLY A 53 2.67 -6.89 2.13
C GLY A 53 2.29 -5.41 2.29
N MET A 54 1.70 -5.05 3.43
CA MET A 54 1.35 -3.66 3.75
C MET A 54 2.57 -2.83 4.14
N VAL A 55 3.52 -3.40 4.88
CA VAL A 55 4.80 -2.77 5.21
C VAL A 55 5.59 -2.46 3.95
N LEU A 56 5.65 -3.39 3.00
CA LEU A 56 6.34 -3.15 1.72
C LEU A 56 5.66 -2.07 0.88
N LEU A 57 4.32 -1.97 0.92
CA LEU A 57 3.60 -0.85 0.28
C LEU A 57 3.98 0.48 0.93
N ALA A 58 4.00 0.55 2.25
CA ALA A 58 4.44 1.74 2.98
C ALA A 58 5.87 2.15 2.61
N GLN A 59 6.80 1.19 2.56
CA GLN A 59 8.18 1.44 2.16
C GLN A 59 8.31 1.90 0.70
N SER A 60 7.54 1.30 -0.21
CA SER A 60 7.56 1.69 -1.63
C SER A 60 7.05 3.10 -1.86
N LEU A 61 6.20 3.63 -0.98
CA LEU A 61 5.75 5.02 -1.03
C LEU A 61 6.80 6.02 -0.51
N ASN A 62 7.77 5.57 0.30
CA ASN A 62 8.76 6.45 0.94
C ASN A 62 9.96 6.79 0.05
N GLY A 63 10.16 6.10 -1.08
CA GLY A 63 11.05 6.53 -2.16
C GLY A 63 12.52 6.85 -1.88
N GLY A 64 13.14 6.37 -0.79
CA GLY A 64 14.58 6.57 -0.58
C GLY A 64 15.30 5.68 0.44
N ALA A 65 14.62 4.81 1.20
CA ALA A 65 15.30 3.98 2.20
C ALA A 65 15.69 2.62 1.60
N ARG A 66 16.96 2.48 1.21
CA ARG A 66 17.63 1.18 1.17
C ARG A 66 17.35 0.48 2.52
N PRO A 67 16.85 -0.78 2.53
CA PRO A 67 16.55 -1.46 3.79
C PRO A 67 17.81 -1.47 4.68
N PRO A 68 17.73 -1.11 5.96
CA PRO A 68 18.84 -1.28 6.87
C PRO A 68 19.14 -2.78 7.00
N ALA A 69 20.32 -3.17 6.49
CA ALA A 69 21.06 -4.41 6.67
C ALA A 69 20.30 -5.69 7.13
N GLY A 70 20.15 -6.66 6.21
CA GLY A 70 20.27 -8.10 6.48
C GLY A 70 18.96 -8.93 6.54
N PRO A 71 18.85 -10.08 5.82
CA PRO A 71 17.67 -10.97 5.86
C PRO A 71 17.83 -12.16 6.85
N PRO A 72 16.74 -12.80 7.32
CA PRO A 72 16.42 -14.18 6.88
C PRO A 72 14.90 -14.59 6.98
N PRO A 73 14.52 -15.85 6.65
CA PRO A 73 14.48 -16.46 5.34
C PRO A 73 13.09 -16.31 4.67
N GLY A 74 13.08 -15.89 3.41
CA GLY A 74 11.85 -15.78 2.63
C GLY A 74 12.07 -14.91 1.40
N ARG A 75 13.09 -15.28 0.61
CA ARG A 75 13.55 -14.66 -0.66
C ARG A 75 12.64 -13.53 -1.19
N ILE A 76 12.90 -12.29 -0.78
CA ILE A 76 12.47 -11.13 -1.56
C ILE A 76 13.23 -11.26 -2.89
N ARG A 77 12.52 -11.68 -3.94
CA ARG A 77 13.04 -11.56 -5.29
C ARG A 77 12.97 -10.09 -5.63
N ASP A 78 14.10 -9.42 -5.53
CA ASP A 78 14.28 -8.09 -6.08
C ASP A 78 14.21 -8.20 -7.61
N ARG A 79 12.98 -8.29 -8.12
CA ARG A 79 12.73 -8.28 -9.55
C ARG A 79 12.57 -6.82 -9.91
N THR A 80 13.65 -6.21 -10.39
CA THR A 80 13.59 -5.00 -11.21
C THR A 80 12.75 -5.32 -12.45
N LEU A 81 11.44 -5.23 -12.29
CA LEU A 81 10.47 -5.36 -13.35
C LEU A 81 10.38 -3.99 -14.02
N THR A 82 11.02 -3.87 -15.17
CA THR A 82 10.72 -2.87 -16.20
C THR A 82 9.30 -3.12 -16.76
N GLY A 83 8.28 -3.03 -15.91
CA GLY A 83 6.88 -3.32 -16.25
C GLY A 83 6.03 -2.06 -16.35
N ASP A 84 4.92 -2.15 -17.08
CA ASP A 84 3.89 -1.11 -17.09
C ASP A 84 3.36 -0.88 -15.66
N PRO A 85 3.35 0.36 -15.12
CA PRO A 85 2.80 0.68 -13.80
C PRO A 85 1.38 0.12 -13.56
N ARG A 86 0.56 0.02 -14.62
CA ARG A 86 -0.79 -0.58 -14.51
C ARG A 86 -0.75 -2.09 -14.25
N SER A 87 0.24 -2.78 -14.80
CA SER A 87 0.42 -4.22 -14.59
C SER A 87 0.85 -4.52 -13.15
N GLN A 88 1.72 -3.67 -12.58
CA GLN A 88 2.19 -3.85 -11.21
C GLN A 88 1.11 -3.49 -10.16
N ASP A 89 0.24 -2.52 -10.42
CA ASP A 89 -0.91 -2.20 -9.54
C ASP A 89 -1.84 -3.42 -9.45
N ARG A 90 -2.08 -4.08 -10.59
CA ARG A 90 -2.86 -5.31 -10.63
C ARG A 90 -2.19 -6.44 -9.85
N THR A 91 -0.88 -6.62 -9.98
CA THR A 91 -0.13 -7.65 -9.26
C THR A 91 -0.15 -7.44 -7.74
N PHE A 92 0.12 -6.22 -7.27
CA PHE A 92 0.05 -5.90 -5.84
C PHE A 92 -1.35 -6.17 -5.28
N ARG A 93 -2.39 -5.66 -5.96
CA ARG A 93 -3.78 -5.85 -5.52
C ARG A 93 -4.18 -7.32 -5.52
N ALA A 94 -3.74 -8.11 -6.49
CA ALA A 94 -4.01 -9.54 -6.53
C ALA A 94 -3.32 -10.26 -5.35
N ALA A 95 -2.05 -9.96 -5.10
CA ALA A 95 -1.29 -10.54 -4.00
C ALA A 95 -1.86 -10.14 -2.63
N HIS A 96 -2.23 -8.87 -2.43
CA HIS A 96 -2.88 -8.39 -1.22
C HIS A 96 -4.22 -9.10 -0.97
N ARG A 97 -5.07 -9.22 -2.01
CA ARG A 97 -6.32 -9.99 -1.92
C ARG A 97 -6.07 -11.44 -1.55
N GLN A 98 -5.07 -12.09 -2.14
CA GLN A 98 -4.76 -13.48 -1.83
C GLN A 98 -4.36 -13.65 -0.36
N ARG A 99 -3.50 -12.77 0.17
CA ARG A 99 -3.09 -12.80 1.58
C ARG A 99 -4.26 -12.56 2.52
N LEU A 100 -5.07 -11.53 2.24
CA LEU A 100 -6.27 -11.26 3.03
C LEU A 100 -7.26 -12.43 2.97
N ARG A 101 -7.42 -13.06 1.81
CA ARG A 101 -8.30 -14.23 1.63
C ARG A 101 -7.84 -15.45 2.44
N ARG A 102 -6.53 -15.62 2.64
CA ARG A 102 -6.00 -16.67 3.54
C ARG A 102 -6.31 -16.38 5.01
N LEU A 103 -6.39 -15.10 5.39
CA LEU A 103 -6.64 -14.69 6.77
C LEU A 103 -8.13 -14.76 7.16
N ILE A 104 -9.02 -14.20 6.31
CA ILE A 104 -10.44 -14.02 6.66
C ILE A 104 -11.41 -14.75 5.73
N GLY A 105 -10.90 -15.52 4.76
CA GLY A 105 -11.73 -16.15 3.74
C GLY A 105 -12.31 -15.13 2.74
N SER A 106 -13.55 -15.33 2.31
CA SER A 106 -14.26 -14.44 1.37
C SER A 106 -15.63 -14.03 1.91
N PRO A 107 -15.68 -13.23 2.98
CA PRO A 107 -16.96 -12.71 3.49
C PRO A 107 -17.65 -11.81 2.46
N PRO A 108 -18.95 -11.49 2.63
CA PRO A 108 -19.70 -10.66 1.69
C PRO A 108 -19.08 -9.28 1.42
N ASP A 109 -18.36 -8.71 2.39
CA ASP A 109 -17.68 -7.40 2.33
C ASP A 109 -16.17 -7.52 2.03
N PHE A 110 -15.73 -8.64 1.45
CA PHE A 110 -14.32 -8.93 1.22
C PHE A 110 -13.62 -7.86 0.35
N GLU A 111 -14.27 -7.38 -0.71
CA GLU A 111 -13.63 -6.43 -1.63
C GLU A 111 -13.44 -5.06 -0.98
N GLU A 112 -14.39 -4.64 -0.13
CA GLU A 112 -14.27 -3.43 0.68
C GLU A 112 -13.11 -3.55 1.67
N ARG A 113 -13.00 -4.69 2.36
CA ARG A 113 -11.89 -4.97 3.28
C ARG A 113 -10.55 -5.02 2.56
N ALA A 114 -10.49 -5.62 1.37
CA ALA A 114 -9.28 -5.71 0.56
C ALA A 114 -8.82 -4.34 0.02
N ALA A 115 -9.72 -3.37 -0.11
CA ALA A 115 -9.37 -2.02 -0.52
C ALA A 115 -8.89 -1.15 0.66
N LEU A 116 -9.35 -1.45 1.88
CA LEU A 116 -9.21 -0.57 3.04
C LEU A 116 -7.75 -0.32 3.45
N GLY A 117 -6.98 -1.39 3.68
CA GLY A 117 -5.60 -1.30 4.17
C GLY A 117 -4.69 -0.48 3.25
N PRO A 118 -4.59 -0.83 1.95
CA PRO A 118 -3.81 -0.05 0.99
C PRO A 118 -4.30 1.40 0.86
N ALA A 119 -5.60 1.64 0.90
CA ALA A 119 -6.16 2.99 0.81
C ALA A 119 -5.76 3.85 2.02
N LEU A 120 -5.76 3.28 3.23
CA LEU A 120 -5.36 3.98 4.45
C LEU A 120 -3.86 4.32 4.45
N ILE A 121 -3.00 3.40 4.04
CA ILE A 121 -1.55 3.63 3.93
C ILE A 121 -1.28 4.80 2.98
N ILE A 122 -1.92 4.79 1.80
CA ILE A 122 -1.76 5.85 0.81
C ILE A 122 -2.33 7.16 1.34
N LEU A 123 -3.52 7.14 1.94
CA LEU A 123 -4.13 8.33 2.51
C LEU A 123 -3.23 8.95 3.59
N ILE A 124 -2.73 8.17 4.55
CA ILE A 124 -1.82 8.63 5.60
C ILE A 124 -0.55 9.23 4.99
N THR A 125 0.03 8.56 3.99
CA THR A 125 1.21 9.09 3.27
C THR A 125 0.89 10.40 2.56
N MET A 126 -0.31 10.52 1.98
CA MET A 126 -0.79 11.71 1.28
C MET A 126 -1.20 12.85 2.20
N THR A 127 -1.48 12.61 3.47
CA THR A 127 -1.79 13.69 4.43
C THR A 127 -0.57 14.06 5.28
N THR A 128 0.17 13.08 5.78
CA THR A 128 1.28 13.29 6.72
C THR A 128 2.67 13.36 6.08
N GLY A 129 2.80 12.87 4.84
CA GLY A 129 4.06 12.83 4.10
C GLY A 129 4.97 11.67 4.46
N HIS A 130 4.60 10.92 5.48
CA HIS A 130 5.33 9.77 5.95
C HIS A 130 4.38 8.58 5.92
N PRO A 131 4.73 7.47 5.25
CA PRO A 131 3.93 6.28 5.34
C PRO A 131 3.96 5.74 6.78
N PRO A 132 2.88 5.08 7.26
CA PRO A 132 2.87 4.46 8.58
C PRO A 132 3.97 3.40 8.68
N ASP A 133 4.64 3.33 9.83
CA ASP A 133 5.61 2.29 10.13
C ASP A 133 4.93 0.94 10.45
N ARG A 134 5.72 -0.13 10.60
CA ARG A 134 5.18 -1.47 10.92
C ARG A 134 4.28 -1.44 12.16
N ALA A 135 4.71 -0.75 13.22
CA ALA A 135 3.95 -0.65 14.46
C ALA A 135 2.59 0.05 14.23
N GLY A 136 2.58 1.15 13.48
CA GLY A 136 1.37 1.87 13.09
C GLY A 136 0.43 1.04 12.21
N ILE A 137 0.96 0.30 11.24
CA ILE A 137 0.17 -0.62 10.41
C ILE A 137 -0.47 -1.71 11.28
N ASN A 138 0.32 -2.34 12.15
CA ASN A 138 -0.15 -3.40 13.01
C ASN A 138 -1.22 -2.93 14.02
N ALA A 139 -1.01 -1.76 14.64
CA ALA A 139 -1.91 -1.26 15.67
C ALA A 139 -3.19 -0.61 15.12
N ARG A 140 -3.16 -0.02 13.92
CA ARG A 140 -4.26 0.82 13.40
C ARG A 140 -4.92 0.29 12.13
N ILE A 141 -4.22 -0.50 11.33
CA ILE A 141 -4.71 -0.93 10.01
C ILE A 141 -5.11 -2.41 10.05
N MET A 142 -4.26 -3.28 10.59
CA MET A 142 -4.55 -4.72 10.72
C MET A 142 -5.90 -5.03 11.40
N PRO A 143 -6.28 -4.38 12.52
CA PRO A 143 -7.53 -4.70 13.21
C PRO A 143 -8.79 -4.43 12.37
N LEU A 144 -8.70 -3.59 11.33
CA LEU A 144 -9.83 -3.24 10.48
C LEU A 144 -10.21 -4.36 9.49
N HIS A 145 -9.35 -5.36 9.34
CA HIS A 145 -9.59 -6.51 8.48
C HIS A 145 -10.27 -7.68 9.24
N GLY A 146 -10.17 -7.70 10.57
CA GLY A 146 -10.70 -8.77 11.43
C GLY A 146 -12.24 -8.86 11.41
N PRO A 147 -12.81 -10.01 11.78
CA PRO A 147 -14.26 -10.17 11.86
C PRO A 147 -14.87 -9.10 12.79
N ARG A 148 -15.97 -8.50 12.34
CA ARG A 148 -16.79 -7.60 13.16
C ARG A 148 -17.79 -8.42 13.95
#